data_AF-U2ZH09-F1
#
_entry.id   AF-U2ZH09-F1
#
_cell.length_a   1.000
_cell.length_b   1.000
_cell.length_c   1.000
_cell.angle_alpha   90.00
_cell.angle_beta   90.00
_cell.angle_gamma   90.00
#
_symmetry.space_group_name_H-M   'P 1'
#
loop_
_entity.id
_entity.type
_entity.pdbx_description
1 polymer ?
#
loop_
_entity_poly.entity_id
_entity_poly.type
_entity_poly.pdbx_seq_one_letter_code
_entity_poly.pdbx_strand_id
1 'polypeptide(L)'
;MIEIKKIIPTFVTLIGVIAAAIGIVQYFESKPSHDLTGQWGLNLVIENTAYNPYQGLEVGYQVYLNQTGDKVTGTGEKITENLKDLPISQRVKIDMQGRLVGAQLDLLFTLYGHKRDTIGQFRLTSISDDELEGTFSTTGAKASGSVRLTRAVLVQN
;
A
#
# COMPACT_ATOMS: atom_id res chain seq x y z
N MET A 1 21.06 3.72 58.00
CA MET A 1 20.75 2.42 57.36
C MET A 1 19.51 2.60 56.52
N ILE A 2 19.64 2.66 55.19
CA ILE A 2 18.48 2.73 54.28
C ILE A 2 17.97 1.29 54.11
N GLU A 3 16.70 1.06 54.42
CA GLU A 3 15.99 -0.22 54.34
C GLU A 3 15.96 -0.76 52.90
N ILE A 4 16.99 -1.51 52.50
CA ILE A 4 17.13 -2.17 51.18
C ILE A 4 15.90 -3.04 50.83
N LYS A 5 15.16 -3.52 51.84
CA LYS A 5 13.94 -4.34 51.67
C LYS A 5 12.76 -3.61 51.00
N LYS A 6 12.71 -2.27 51.02
CA LYS A 6 11.64 -1.49 50.35
C LYS A 6 11.97 -1.11 48.89
N ILE A 7 13.20 -1.31 48.44
CA ILE A 7 13.65 -0.85 47.11
C ILE A 7 13.26 -1.87 46.03
N ILE A 8 13.35 -3.16 46.33
CA ILE A 8 13.05 -4.27 45.40
C ILE A 8 11.61 -4.24 44.84
N PRO A 9 10.53 -4.11 45.64
CA PRO A 9 9.17 -4.08 45.08
C PRO A 9 8.93 -2.86 44.19
N THR A 10 9.52 -1.72 44.53
CA THR A 10 9.38 -0.46 43.79
C THR A 10 9.96 -0.54 42.38
N PHE A 11 11.08 -1.26 42.20
CA PHE A 11 11.67 -1.50 40.88
C PHE A 11 10.84 -2.45 40.02
N VAL A 12 10.26 -3.50 40.61
CA VAL A 12 9.38 -4.45 39.88
C VAL A 12 8.14 -3.75 39.37
N THR A 13 7.52 -2.88 40.18
CA THR A 13 6.36 -2.07 39.75
C THR A 13 6.72 -1.11 38.62
N LEU A 14 7.87 -0.44 38.70
CA LEU A 14 8.31 0.50 37.66
C LEU A 14 8.55 -0.20 36.31
N ILE A 15 9.17 -1.38 36.30
CA ILE A 15 9.37 -2.18 35.08
C ILE A 15 8.02 -2.60 34.48
N GLY A 16 7.07 -3.03 35.31
CA GLY A 16 5.73 -3.41 34.86
C GLY A 16 4.98 -2.25 34.19
N VAL A 17 5.08 -1.04 34.75
CA VAL A 17 4.47 0.16 34.16
C VAL A 17 5.13 0.55 32.84
N ILE A 18 6.46 0.46 32.74
CA ILE A 18 7.18 0.75 31.49
C ILE A 18 6.81 -0.28 30.41
N ALA A 19 6.79 -1.57 30.74
CA ALA A 19 6.39 -2.61 29.79
C ALA A 19 4.94 -2.45 29.33
N ALA A 20 4.03 -2.10 30.25
CA ALA A 20 2.64 -1.79 29.91
C ALA A 20 2.54 -0.54 29.02
N ALA A 21 3.28 0.53 29.32
CA ALA A 21 3.30 1.74 28.50
C ALA A 21 3.86 1.48 27.09
N ILE A 22 4.94 0.71 26.97
CA ILE A 22 5.49 0.28 25.67
C ILE A 22 4.46 -0.56 24.91
N GLY A 23 3.84 -1.53 25.58
CA GLY A 23 2.80 -2.37 24.96
C GLY A 23 1.58 -1.55 24.48
N ILE A 24 1.17 -0.55 25.26
CA ILE A 24 0.10 0.38 24.89
C ILE A 24 0.50 1.22 23.68
N VAL A 25 1.70 1.83 23.69
CA VAL A 25 2.19 2.65 22.57
C VAL A 25 2.29 1.81 21.30
N GLN A 26 2.88 0.62 21.37
CA GLN A 26 2.96 -0.31 20.23
C GLN A 26 1.59 -0.71 19.70
N TYR A 27 0.61 -0.94 20.59
CA TYR A 27 -0.76 -1.26 20.21
C TYR A 27 -1.47 -0.11 19.48
N PHE A 28 -1.20 1.15 19.86
CA PHE A 28 -1.78 2.31 19.20
C PHE A 28 -1.05 2.69 17.91
N GLU A 29 0.28 2.53 17.82
CA GLU A 29 1.05 2.72 16.58
C GLU A 29 0.70 1.69 15.50
N SER A 30 0.25 0.49 15.90
CA SER A 30 -0.13 -0.57 14.96
C SER A 30 -1.58 -0.49 14.50
N LYS A 31 -2.38 0.48 14.97
CA LYS A 31 -3.68 0.75 14.36
C LYS A 31 -3.49 1.57 13.09
N PRO A 32 -3.90 1.06 11.93
CA PRO A 32 -4.04 1.84 10.71
C PRO A 32 -4.78 3.14 11.02
N SER A 33 -4.24 4.27 10.60
CA SER A 33 -4.94 5.55 10.76
C SER A 33 -6.26 5.57 9.99
N HIS A 34 -6.35 4.84 8.85
CA HIS A 34 -7.52 4.80 7.98
C HIS A 34 -7.77 3.39 7.40
N ASP A 35 -9.04 3.07 7.17
CA ASP A 35 -9.47 1.83 6.49
C ASP A 35 -9.34 2.00 4.96
N LEU A 36 -8.47 1.19 4.37
CA LEU A 36 -8.20 1.16 2.94
C LEU A 36 -9.22 0.30 2.17
N THR A 37 -10.11 -0.40 2.86
CA THR A 37 -11.10 -1.28 2.21
C THR A 37 -12.00 -0.49 1.28
N GLY A 38 -12.19 -1.00 0.07
CA GLY A 38 -13.08 -0.42 -0.94
C GLY A 38 -12.46 -0.33 -2.32
N GLN A 39 -13.15 0.40 -3.19
CA GLN A 39 -12.76 0.60 -4.58
C GLN A 39 -11.87 1.83 -4.75
N TRP A 40 -10.82 1.70 -5.53
CA TRP A 40 -9.82 2.72 -5.81
C TRP A 40 -9.52 2.81 -7.30
N GLY A 41 -9.28 4.03 -7.78
CA GLY A 41 -8.57 4.27 -9.02
C GLY A 41 -7.07 4.36 -8.74
N LEU A 42 -6.27 3.53 -9.39
CA LEU A 42 -4.81 3.54 -9.29
C LEU A 42 -4.22 4.02 -10.61
N ASN A 43 -3.55 5.16 -10.59
CA ASN A 43 -2.87 5.73 -11.74
C ASN A 43 -1.36 5.72 -11.51
N LEU A 44 -0.60 5.22 -12.48
CA LEU A 44 0.86 5.26 -12.45
C LEU A 44 1.41 5.99 -13.67
N VAL A 45 2.58 6.61 -13.50
CA VAL A 45 3.33 7.27 -14.57
C VAL A 45 4.70 6.61 -14.65
N ILE A 46 5.04 6.05 -15.81
CA ILE A 46 6.33 5.40 -16.01
C ILE A 46 7.41 6.47 -16.27
N GLU A 47 8.28 6.69 -15.29
CA GLU A 47 9.33 7.70 -15.35
C GLU A 47 10.68 7.14 -15.78
N ASN A 48 10.95 5.86 -15.53
CA ASN A 48 12.17 5.18 -15.93
C ASN A 48 11.83 3.81 -16.48
N THR A 49 12.46 3.40 -17.59
CA THR A 49 12.26 2.10 -18.21
C THR A 49 13.42 1.73 -19.13
N ALA A 50 13.68 0.43 -19.30
CA ALA A 50 14.59 -0.08 -20.32
C ALA A 50 13.92 -0.21 -21.71
N TYR A 51 12.61 0.07 -21.83
CA TYR A 51 11.88 0.01 -23.09
C TYR A 51 11.25 1.36 -23.41
N ASN A 52 11.93 2.13 -24.27
CA ASN A 52 11.59 3.52 -24.58
C ASN A 52 10.10 3.79 -24.89
N PRO A 53 9.33 2.89 -25.56
CA PRO A 53 7.91 3.14 -25.80
C PRO A 53 7.05 3.29 -24.53
N TYR A 54 7.55 2.85 -23.37
CA TYR A 54 6.86 3.04 -22.08
C TYR A 54 7.25 4.32 -21.37
N GLN A 55 8.26 5.05 -21.84
CA GLN A 55 8.72 6.27 -21.19
C GLN A 55 7.61 7.34 -21.21
N GLY A 56 7.22 7.82 -20.02
CA GLY A 56 6.14 8.79 -19.84
C GLY A 56 4.72 8.23 -19.99
N LEU A 57 4.58 6.90 -20.08
CA LEU A 57 3.27 6.26 -20.22
C LEU A 57 2.45 6.40 -18.93
N GLU A 58 1.21 6.86 -19.06
CA GLU A 58 0.24 6.86 -17.98
C GLU A 58 -0.63 5.61 -18.05
N VAL A 59 -0.77 4.90 -16.94
CA VAL A 59 -1.55 3.65 -16.89
C VAL A 59 -2.51 3.70 -15.71
N GLY A 60 -3.79 3.47 -15.98
CA GLY A 60 -4.84 3.45 -14.97
C GLY A 60 -5.44 2.08 -14.75
N TYR A 61 -5.69 1.78 -13.48
CA TYR A 61 -6.30 0.56 -12.98
C TYR A 61 -7.51 0.90 -12.12
N GLN A 62 -8.51 0.02 -12.16
CA GLN A 62 -9.57 -0.01 -11.16
C GLN A 62 -9.28 -1.21 -10.25
N VAL A 63 -9.14 -0.95 -8.95
CA VAL A 63 -8.77 -1.96 -7.97
C VAL A 63 -9.72 -1.94 -6.79
N TYR A 64 -9.90 -3.09 -6.16
CA TYR A 64 -10.55 -3.22 -4.86
C TYR A 64 -9.50 -3.65 -3.85
N LEU A 65 -9.39 -2.91 -2.76
CA LEU A 65 -8.53 -3.25 -1.62
C LEU A 65 -9.38 -3.83 -0.49
N ASN A 66 -8.84 -4.82 0.21
CA ASN A 66 -9.43 -5.41 1.38
C ASN A 66 -8.39 -5.42 2.51
N GLN A 67 -8.72 -4.77 3.62
CA GLN A 67 -7.83 -4.64 4.77
C GLN A 67 -8.30 -5.53 5.93
N THR A 68 -7.34 -6.15 6.61
CA THR A 68 -7.60 -6.94 7.83
C THR A 68 -6.45 -6.70 8.81
N GLY A 69 -6.65 -5.76 9.74
CA GLY A 69 -5.57 -5.27 10.59
C GLY A 69 -4.52 -4.51 9.77
N ASP A 70 -3.27 -4.95 9.86
CA ASP A 70 -2.14 -4.42 9.09
C ASP A 70 -2.04 -5.06 7.69
N LYS A 71 -2.72 -6.16 7.41
CA LYS A 71 -2.66 -6.85 6.12
C LYS A 71 -3.59 -6.20 5.11
N VAL A 72 -3.10 -6.04 3.89
CA VAL A 72 -3.88 -5.52 2.77
C VAL A 72 -3.75 -6.47 1.59
N THR A 73 -4.88 -6.89 1.03
CA THR A 73 -4.95 -7.57 -0.26
C THR A 73 -5.67 -6.70 -1.26
N GLY A 74 -5.45 -6.91 -2.54
CA GLY A 74 -6.22 -6.23 -3.57
C GLY A 74 -6.24 -6.97 -4.88
N THR A 75 -7.27 -6.69 -5.66
CA THR A 75 -7.45 -7.23 -7.01
C THR A 75 -7.97 -6.13 -7.92
N GLY A 76 -7.74 -6.24 -9.22
CA GLY A 76 -8.26 -5.27 -10.16
C GLY A 76 -7.85 -5.54 -11.59
N GLU A 77 -8.06 -4.54 -12.44
CA GLU A 77 -7.75 -4.62 -13.86
C GLU A 77 -7.20 -3.31 -14.39
N LYS A 78 -6.28 -3.40 -15.35
CA LYS A 78 -5.87 -2.26 -16.18
C LYS A 78 -7.06 -1.82 -17.02
N ILE A 79 -7.47 -0.57 -16.89
CA ILE A 79 -8.62 -0.01 -17.60
C ILE A 79 -8.26 1.09 -18.57
N THR A 80 -7.15 1.82 -18.35
CA THR A 80 -6.75 2.93 -19.21
C THR A 80 -5.24 2.92 -19.51
N GLU A 81 -4.90 3.51 -20.66
CA GLU A 81 -3.53 3.79 -21.07
C GLU A 81 -3.50 5.14 -21.78
N ASN A 82 -2.65 6.08 -21.33
CA ASN A 82 -2.65 7.48 -21.77
C ASN A 82 -4.05 8.10 -21.79
N LEU A 83 -4.78 7.93 -20.69
CA LEU A 83 -6.15 8.43 -20.49
C LEU A 83 -7.19 7.88 -21.47
N LYS A 84 -6.87 6.82 -22.23
CA LYS A 84 -7.81 6.14 -23.12
C LYS A 84 -8.26 4.83 -22.53
N ASP A 85 -9.58 4.58 -22.57
CA ASP A 85 -10.15 3.30 -22.16
C ASP A 85 -9.65 2.15 -23.02
N LEU A 86 -9.35 1.05 -22.35
CA LEU A 86 -8.94 -0.18 -22.99
C LEU A 86 -10.15 -1.11 -23.20
N PRO A 87 -10.26 -1.73 -24.38
CA PRO A 87 -11.22 -2.79 -24.61
C PRO A 87 -10.92 -3.97 -23.67
N ILE A 88 -11.96 -4.74 -23.32
CA ILE A 88 -11.87 -5.87 -22.37
C ILE A 88 -10.72 -6.83 -22.73
N SER A 89 -10.51 -7.08 -24.03
CA SER A 89 -9.44 -7.96 -24.53
C SER A 89 -8.01 -7.49 -24.25
N GLN A 90 -7.82 -6.22 -23.88
CA GLN A 90 -6.52 -5.60 -23.57
C GLN A 90 -6.36 -5.29 -22.07
N ARG A 91 -7.38 -5.59 -21.26
CA ARG A 91 -7.32 -5.42 -19.81
C ARG A 91 -6.45 -6.50 -19.21
N VAL A 92 -5.63 -6.10 -18.24
CA VAL A 92 -4.68 -6.98 -17.57
C VAL A 92 -5.04 -7.03 -16.10
N LYS A 93 -5.27 -8.23 -15.59
CA LYS A 93 -5.54 -8.45 -14.16
C LYS A 93 -4.32 -8.07 -13.32
N ILE A 94 -4.56 -7.42 -12.20
CA ILE A 94 -3.59 -7.17 -11.14
C ILE A 94 -4.06 -7.83 -9.84
N ASP A 95 -3.18 -8.59 -9.20
CA ASP A 95 -3.35 -9.06 -7.82
C ASP A 95 -2.29 -8.41 -6.93
N MET A 96 -2.66 -8.03 -5.72
CA MET A 96 -1.82 -7.29 -4.78
C MET A 96 -1.92 -7.90 -3.37
N GLN A 97 -0.79 -7.90 -2.67
CA GLN A 97 -0.73 -8.29 -1.27
C GLN A 97 0.37 -7.54 -0.55
N GLY A 98 0.13 -7.15 0.70
CA GLY A 98 1.13 -6.45 1.48
C GLY A 98 0.62 -6.04 2.83
N ARG A 99 1.21 -4.98 3.36
CA ARG A 99 0.93 -4.53 4.72
C ARG A 99 1.07 -3.02 4.89
N LEU A 100 0.36 -2.53 5.89
CA LEU A 100 0.51 -1.19 6.41
C LEU A 100 1.54 -1.19 7.55
N VAL A 101 2.48 -0.25 7.50
CA VAL A 101 3.50 0.00 8.53
C VAL A 101 3.40 1.48 8.92
N GLY A 102 2.67 1.77 9.99
CA GLY A 102 2.31 3.15 10.33
C GLY A 102 1.43 3.77 9.24
N ALA A 103 1.93 4.83 8.60
CA ALA A 103 1.24 5.51 7.48
C ALA A 103 1.68 5.00 6.08
N GLN A 104 2.66 4.10 6.01
CA GLN A 104 3.19 3.57 4.76
C GLN A 104 2.50 2.26 4.40
N LEU A 105 2.02 2.15 3.16
CA LEU A 105 1.49 0.94 2.56
C LEU A 105 2.53 0.35 1.59
N ASP A 106 3.05 -0.83 1.91
CA ASP A 106 3.92 -1.59 1.00
C ASP A 106 3.13 -2.76 0.42
N LEU A 107 3.00 -2.81 -0.91
CA LEU A 107 2.31 -3.87 -1.64
C LEU A 107 3.27 -4.54 -2.61
N LEU A 108 3.23 -5.87 -2.69
CA LEU A 108 3.69 -6.62 -3.85
C LEU A 108 2.52 -6.83 -4.80
N PHE A 109 2.78 -6.76 -6.10
CA PHE A 109 1.77 -7.00 -7.11
C PHE A 109 2.23 -7.96 -8.20
N THR A 110 1.27 -8.66 -8.79
CA THR A 110 1.43 -9.50 -9.97
C THR A 110 0.47 -9.03 -11.05
N LEU A 111 1.01 -8.72 -12.23
CA LEU A 111 0.26 -8.44 -13.45
C LEU A 111 0.22 -9.71 -14.31
N TYR A 112 -0.99 -10.17 -14.64
CA TYR A 112 -1.20 -11.36 -15.47
C TYR A 112 -1.26 -10.96 -16.94
N GLY A 113 -0.09 -10.60 -17.51
CA GLY A 113 0.02 -10.15 -18.88
C GLY A 113 -0.10 -11.31 -19.89
N HIS A 114 -0.55 -11.01 -21.11
CA HIS A 114 -0.77 -12.04 -22.15
C HIS A 114 0.46 -12.88 -22.52
N LYS A 115 1.66 -12.32 -22.41
CA LYS A 115 2.92 -13.00 -22.77
C LYS A 115 3.67 -13.56 -21.57
N ARG A 116 3.59 -12.87 -20.44
CA ARG A 116 4.27 -13.23 -19.20
C ARG A 116 3.64 -12.49 -18.04
N ASP A 117 3.72 -13.12 -16.88
CA ASP A 117 3.44 -12.45 -15.63
C ASP A 117 4.57 -11.48 -15.29
N THR A 118 4.21 -10.38 -14.65
CA THR A 118 5.13 -9.33 -14.24
C THR A 118 4.90 -9.03 -12.78
N ILE A 119 5.98 -8.97 -12.00
CA ILE A 119 5.92 -8.72 -10.57
C ILE A 119 6.48 -7.33 -10.30
N GLY A 120 5.92 -6.66 -9.30
CA GLY A 120 6.46 -5.40 -8.83
C GLY A 120 6.04 -5.10 -7.41
N GLN A 121 6.34 -3.88 -6.99
CA GLN A 121 5.98 -3.36 -5.68
C GLN A 121 5.48 -1.93 -5.78
N PHE A 122 4.55 -1.58 -4.90
CA PHE A 122 4.14 -0.22 -4.59
C PHE A 122 4.63 0.13 -3.19
N ARG A 123 5.12 1.36 -3.04
CA ARG A 123 5.33 2.00 -1.74
C ARG A 123 4.55 3.29 -1.73
N LEU A 124 3.51 3.34 -0.89
CA LEU A 124 2.52 4.39 -0.84
C LEU A 124 2.46 4.99 0.56
N THR A 125 2.10 6.27 0.66
CA THR A 125 1.82 6.97 1.91
C THR A 125 0.45 7.63 1.81
N SER A 126 -0.35 7.55 2.87
CA SER A 126 -1.64 8.25 2.92
C SER A 126 -1.41 9.76 2.98
N ILE A 127 -2.02 10.48 2.03
CA ILE A 127 -2.08 11.94 2.00
C ILE A 127 -3.40 12.41 2.65
N SER A 128 -4.46 11.65 2.44
CA SER A 128 -5.77 11.78 3.09
C SER A 128 -6.45 10.41 3.18
N ASP A 129 -7.67 10.36 3.70
CA ASP A 129 -8.52 9.15 3.80
C ASP A 129 -8.87 8.56 2.42
N ASP A 130 -8.84 9.40 1.39
CA ASP A 130 -9.27 9.09 0.03
C ASP A 130 -8.13 9.18 -1.00
N GLU A 131 -6.90 9.44 -0.56
CA GLU A 131 -5.76 9.60 -1.45
C GLU A 131 -4.47 9.03 -0.86
N LEU A 132 -3.78 8.20 -1.66
CA LEU A 132 -2.43 7.73 -1.37
C LEU A 132 -1.51 8.07 -2.53
N GLU A 133 -0.26 8.39 -2.22
CA GLU A 133 0.78 8.67 -3.21
C GLU A 133 2.06 7.92 -2.91
N GLY A 134 2.85 7.66 -3.95
CA GLY A 134 4.19 7.14 -3.77
C GLY A 134 4.79 6.65 -5.07
N THR A 135 5.48 5.52 -5.00
CA THR A 135 6.28 5.01 -6.12
C THR A 135 6.01 3.54 -6.39
N PHE A 136 6.31 3.11 -7.61
CA PHE A 136 6.30 1.72 -8.01
C PHE A 136 7.60 1.31 -8.68
N SER A 137 7.88 0.01 -8.66
CA SER A 137 8.94 -0.60 -9.46
C SER A 137 8.53 -2.01 -9.90
N THR A 138 8.96 -2.43 -11.08
CA THR A 138 8.57 -3.72 -11.64
C THR A 138 9.65 -4.38 -12.49
N THR A 139 9.62 -5.71 -12.58
CA THR A 139 10.45 -6.50 -13.50
C THR A 139 10.06 -6.29 -14.98
N GLY A 140 8.83 -5.81 -15.23
CA GLY A 140 8.33 -5.43 -16.54
C GLY A 140 9.13 -4.28 -17.12
N ALA A 141 9.90 -4.51 -18.19
CA ALA A 141 10.76 -3.50 -18.81
C ALA A 141 11.68 -2.73 -17.82
N LYS A 142 11.96 -3.30 -16.64
CA LYS A 142 12.64 -2.60 -15.52
C LYS A 142 12.03 -1.22 -15.24
N ALA A 143 10.70 -1.14 -15.28
CA ALA A 143 9.99 0.13 -15.16
C ALA A 143 9.81 0.59 -13.71
N SER A 144 9.83 1.89 -13.49
CA SER A 144 9.53 2.54 -12.21
C SER A 144 9.02 3.97 -12.41
N GLY A 145 8.36 4.52 -11.39
CA GLY A 145 7.90 5.90 -11.39
C GLY A 145 6.90 6.17 -10.27
N SER A 146 6.07 7.20 -10.46
CA SER A 146 5.08 7.62 -9.48
C SER A 146 3.78 6.82 -9.60
N VAL A 147 3.07 6.71 -8.47
CA VAL A 147 1.73 6.11 -8.40
C VAL A 147 0.85 6.93 -7.45
N ARG A 148 -0.42 7.06 -7.82
CA ARG A 148 -1.46 7.68 -7.01
C ARG A 148 -2.69 6.77 -6.97
N LEU A 149 -3.23 6.59 -5.76
CA LEU A 149 -4.52 5.94 -5.54
C LEU A 149 -5.52 6.98 -5.09
N THR A 150 -6.71 6.98 -5.68
CA THR A 150 -7.84 7.84 -5.30
C THR A 150 -9.06 6.97 -5.06
N ARG A 151 -9.82 7.24 -4.00
CA ARG A 151 -11.03 6.46 -3.72
C ARG A 151 -12.01 6.66 -4.88
N ALA A 152 -12.56 5.57 -5.39
CA ALA A 152 -13.47 5.65 -6.53
C ALA A 152 -14.73 6.39 -6.13
N VAL A 153 -14.95 7.58 -6.69
CA VAL A 153 -16.23 8.26 -6.60
C VAL A 153 -17.21 7.48 -7.47
N LEU A 154 -18.24 6.90 -6.87
CA LEU A 154 -19.32 6.27 -7.60
C LEU A 154 -19.99 7.34 -8.48
N VAL A 155 -19.66 7.36 -9.77
CA VAL A 155 -20.47 8.07 -10.76
C VAL A 155 -21.72 7.23 -10.91
N GLN A 156 -22.80 7.65 -10.24
CA GLN A 156 -24.14 7.11 -10.50
C GLN A 156 -24.50 7.48 -11.94
N ASN A 157 -24.63 6.46 -12.80
CA ASN A 157 -25.30 6.59 -14.10
C ASN A 157 -26.82 6.60 -13.91
#